data_AF-A0A654D401-F1
#
_entry.id   AF-A0A654D401-F1
#
_cell.length_a   1.000
_cell.length_b   1.000
_cell.length_c   1.000
_cell.angle_alpha   90.00
_cell.angle_beta   90.00
_cell.angle_gamma   90.00
#
_symmetry.space_group_name_H-M   'P 1'
#
loop_
_entity.id
_entity.type
_entity.pdbx_description
1 polymer ?
#
loop_
_entity_poly.entity_id
_entity_poly.type
_entity_poly.pdbx_seq_one_letter_code
_entity_poly.pdbx_strand_id
1 'polypeptide(L)'
;MVFASRAFHHVEDAPFRLFCNLFVRAIERTGERALTLVLDGGETCHADLSLVRLKRRRLPEATLTSAHGDRLRPHHADKDRLDFRVPASGRLILQWSE
;
A
#
# COMPACT_ATOMS: atom_id res chain seq x y z
N MET A 1 9.18 19.21 -12.15
CA MET A 1 7.81 18.65 -12.12
C MET A 1 7.66 17.88 -10.82
N VAL A 2 6.92 18.44 -9.86
CA VAL A 2 6.86 17.96 -8.46
C VAL A 2 5.42 17.60 -8.13
N PHE A 3 5.10 16.31 -8.10
CA PHE A 3 3.85 15.75 -7.55
C PHE A 3 4.14 14.66 -6.51
N ALA A 4 5.26 14.77 -5.78
CA ALA A 4 5.68 13.76 -4.81
C ALA A 4 4.98 13.87 -3.44
N SER A 5 4.17 14.90 -3.18
CA SER A 5 3.60 15.15 -1.85
C SER A 5 2.24 14.49 -1.59
N ARG A 6 1.50 14.07 -2.63
CA ARG A 6 0.17 13.43 -2.47
C ARG A 6 0.19 11.90 -2.53
N ALA A 7 1.31 11.32 -2.92
CA ALA A 7 1.45 9.89 -3.11
C ALA A 7 1.85 9.14 -1.83
N PHE A 8 2.37 9.84 -0.81
CA PHE A 8 2.69 9.24 0.48
C PHE A 8 1.53 9.42 1.46
N HIS A 9 1.01 8.30 1.94
CA HIS A 9 -0.03 8.23 2.94
C HIS A 9 0.57 7.80 4.28
N HIS A 10 0.35 8.62 5.31
CA HIS A 10 0.68 8.24 6.68
C HIS A 10 -0.42 7.31 7.19
N VAL A 11 -0.02 6.11 7.59
CA VAL A 11 -0.88 5.19 8.32
C VAL A 11 -0.54 5.35 9.79
N GLU A 12 -1.51 5.82 10.58
CA GLU A 12 -1.35 6.00 12.03
C GLU A 12 -0.96 4.66 12.68
N ASP A 13 0.01 4.72 13.61
CA ASP A 13 0.62 3.59 14.32
C ASP A 13 1.28 2.51 13.45
N ALA A 14 1.43 2.72 12.13
CA ALA A 14 2.20 1.83 11.28
C ALA A 14 3.70 2.18 11.31
N PRO A 15 4.60 1.18 11.34
CA PRO A 15 6.05 1.40 11.27
C PRO A 15 6.56 1.78 9.87
N PHE A 16 5.68 2.13 8.93
CA PHE A 16 5.98 2.45 7.53
C PHE A 16 5.11 3.58 6.98
N ARG A 17 5.55 4.17 5.87
CA ARG A 17 4.74 5.00 4.98
C ARG A 17 4.24 4.17 3.82
N LEU A 18 3.01 4.42 3.43
CA LEU A 18 2.42 3.85 2.24
C LEU A 18 2.63 4.84 1.08
N PHE A 19 3.05 4.35 -0.07
CA PHE A 19 3.18 5.14 -1.29
C PHE A 19 2.33 4.52 -2.39
N CYS A 20 1.57 5.34 -3.14
CA CYS A 20 0.91 4.92 -4.38
C CYS A 20 1.19 5.94 -5.48
N ASN A 21 1.62 5.47 -6.66
CA ASN A 21 1.84 6.36 -7.80
C ASN A 21 0.53 6.88 -8.43
N LEU A 22 -0.62 6.26 -8.10
CA LEU A 22 -1.95 6.69 -8.52
C LEU A 22 -2.74 7.31 -7.36
N PHE A 23 -3.81 8.01 -7.71
CA PHE A 23 -4.71 8.62 -6.73
C PHE A 23 -5.45 7.54 -5.93
N VAL A 24 -5.25 7.55 -4.62
CA VAL A 24 -6.03 6.72 -3.69
C VAL A 24 -7.29 7.48 -3.32
N ARG A 25 -8.45 6.95 -3.75
CA ARG A 25 -9.76 7.56 -3.53
C ARG A 25 -10.16 7.54 -2.06
N ALA A 26 -9.91 6.44 -1.38
CA ALA A 26 -10.20 6.29 0.03
C ALA A 26 -9.17 5.40 0.72
N ILE A 27 -8.86 5.74 1.96
CA ILE A 27 -8.05 4.93 2.85
C ILE A 27 -8.84 4.79 4.14
N GLU A 28 -9.18 3.54 4.46
CA GLU A 28 -9.99 3.22 5.62
C GLU A 28 -9.26 2.25 6.53
N ARG A 29 -9.34 2.54 7.82
CA ARG A 29 -8.75 1.72 8.85
C ARG A 29 -9.73 0.60 9.20
N THR A 30 -9.38 -0.64 8.91
CA THR A 30 -10.29 -1.80 9.08
C THR A 30 -9.89 -2.78 10.19
N GLY A 31 -9.10 -2.35 11.19
CA GLY A 31 -8.66 -3.21 12.31
C GLY A 31 -7.63 -2.51 13.21
N GLU A 32 -6.68 -3.25 13.80
CA GLU A 32 -5.46 -2.69 14.43
C GLU A 32 -4.17 -2.84 13.59
N ARG A 33 -4.12 -3.73 12.59
CA ARG A 33 -2.97 -3.85 11.63
C ARG A 33 -3.40 -4.19 10.19
N ALA A 34 -4.35 -3.42 9.69
CA ALA A 34 -5.19 -3.69 8.53
C ALA A 34 -5.77 -2.38 7.95
N LEU A 35 -5.47 -2.12 6.69
CA LEU A 35 -5.86 -0.91 5.98
C LEU A 35 -6.55 -1.32 4.68
N THR A 36 -7.71 -0.74 4.41
CA THR A 36 -8.36 -0.84 3.12
C THR A 36 -7.99 0.39 2.29
N LEU A 37 -7.54 0.17 1.05
CA LEU A 37 -7.37 1.20 0.05
C LEU A 37 -8.42 1.03 -1.04
N VAL A 38 -8.94 2.13 -1.54
CA VAL A 38 -9.77 2.17 -2.75
C VAL A 38 -9.05 2.98 -3.81
N LEU A 39 -8.79 2.36 -4.95
CA LEU A 39 -8.19 2.98 -6.12
C LEU A 39 -9.27 3.23 -7.17
N ASP A 40 -9.19 4.38 -7.84
CA ASP A 40 -10.15 4.82 -8.86
C ASP A 40 -9.40 5.24 -10.14
N GLY A 41 -8.57 4.32 -10.63
CA GLY A 41 -7.85 4.43 -11.90
C GLY A 41 -8.51 3.63 -13.02
N GLY A 42 -7.83 3.52 -14.16
CA GLY A 42 -8.33 2.75 -15.31
C GLY A 42 -8.36 1.25 -15.03
N GLU A 43 -9.42 0.57 -15.49
CA GLU A 43 -9.68 -0.85 -15.21
C GLU A 43 -8.60 -1.81 -15.74
N THR A 44 -7.96 -1.45 -16.87
CA THR A 44 -6.86 -2.22 -17.46
C THR A 44 -5.47 -1.73 -17.02
N CYS A 45 -5.41 -0.76 -16.10
CA CYS A 45 -4.16 -0.17 -15.63
C CYS A 45 -3.70 -0.82 -14.33
N HIS A 46 -2.41 -0.66 -14.04
CA HIS A 46 -1.82 -1.06 -12.77
C HIS A 46 -1.24 0.14 -12.04
N ALA A 47 -1.27 0.10 -10.72
CA ALA A 47 -0.60 1.05 -9.84
C ALA A 47 0.62 0.38 -9.20
N ASP A 48 1.62 1.19 -8.90
CA ASP A 48 2.73 0.81 -8.05
C ASP A 48 2.41 1.25 -6.62
N LEU A 49 2.35 0.28 -5.73
CA LEU A 49 2.14 0.49 -4.30
C LEU A 49 3.39 0.07 -3.55
N SER A 50 3.93 0.96 -2.72
CA SER A 50 5.14 0.70 -1.95
C SER A 50 4.92 0.92 -0.47
N LEU A 51 5.50 0.05 0.35
CA LEU A 51 5.61 0.25 1.80
C LEU A 51 7.06 0.61 2.09
N VAL A 52 7.29 1.76 2.70
CA VAL A 52 8.63 2.27 3.00
C VAL A 52 8.76 2.47 4.50
N ARG A 53 9.73 1.82 5.15
CA ARG A 53 9.84 1.90 6.61
C ARG A 53 10.02 3.33 7.11
N LEU A 54 9.58 3.58 8.34
CA LEU A 54 9.93 4.80 9.05
C LEU A 54 11.36 4.75 9.61
N LYS A 55 11.96 5.92 9.78
CA LYS A 55 13.29 6.06 10.39
C LYS A 55 13.27 5.44 11.80
N ARG A 56 14.30 4.65 12.12
CA ARG A 56 14.45 3.91 13.41
C ARG A 56 13.35 2.87 13.69
N ARG A 57 12.59 2.44 12.69
CA ARG A 57 11.65 1.29 12.78
C ARG A 57 12.11 0.16 11.85
N ARG A 58 11.62 -1.07 12.09
CA ARG A 58 11.76 -2.22 11.18
C ARG A 58 10.53 -2.29 10.28
N LEU A 59 10.71 -2.74 9.04
CA LEU A 59 9.58 -3.00 8.15
C LEU A 59 8.94 -4.34 8.56
N PRO A 60 7.63 -4.36 8.86
CA PRO A 60 6.92 -5.58 9.22
C PRO A 60 6.68 -6.43 7.98
N GLU A 61 6.37 -7.70 8.19
CA GLU A 61 5.82 -8.51 7.11
C GLU A 61 4.44 -7.97 6.75
N ALA A 62 4.22 -7.70 5.47
CA ALA A 62 2.97 -7.16 4.98
C ALA A 62 2.37 -8.08 3.91
N THR A 63 1.06 -8.21 3.95
CA THR A 63 0.25 -8.95 2.97
C THR A 63 -0.73 -8.00 2.32
N LEU A 64 -0.80 -8.07 1.00
CA LEU A 64 -1.75 -7.29 0.22
C LEU A 64 -2.70 -8.25 -0.50
N THR A 65 -4.00 -7.98 -0.38
CA THR A 65 -5.07 -8.81 -0.94
C THR A 65 -5.97 -7.96 -1.81
N SER A 66 -6.32 -8.45 -3.00
CA SER A 66 -7.28 -7.81 -3.90
C SER A 66 -8.72 -7.97 -3.38
N ALA A 67 -9.65 -7.18 -3.93
CA ALA A 67 -11.09 -7.35 -3.67
C ALA A 67 -11.62 -8.75 -3.99
N HIS A 68 -10.95 -9.46 -4.91
CA HIS A 68 -11.30 -10.82 -5.31
C HIS A 68 -10.71 -11.90 -4.37
N GLY A 69 -9.98 -11.49 -3.34
CA GLY A 69 -9.33 -12.40 -2.40
C GLY A 69 -7.94 -12.87 -2.83
N ASP A 70 -7.43 -12.38 -3.96
CA ASP A 70 -6.11 -12.76 -4.46
C ASP A 70 -5.00 -12.10 -3.64
N ARG A 71 -4.09 -12.92 -3.12
CA ARG A 71 -2.90 -12.40 -2.44
C ARG A 71 -1.89 -11.91 -3.45
N LEU A 72 -1.64 -10.60 -3.46
CA LEU A 72 -0.66 -9.94 -4.31
C LEU A 72 0.73 -10.08 -3.70
N ARG A 73 1.65 -10.68 -4.46
CA ARG A 73 3.04 -10.83 -4.04
C ARG A 73 3.82 -9.56 -4.39
N PRO A 74 4.72 -9.09 -3.51
CA PRO A 74 5.62 -8.01 -3.87
C PRO A 74 6.55 -8.49 -4.99
N HIS A 75 6.79 -7.63 -5.97
CA HIS A 75 7.77 -7.91 -7.03
C HIS A 75 9.19 -7.51 -6.60
N HIS A 76 9.30 -6.66 -5.58
CA HIS A 76 10.56 -6.32 -4.92
C HIS A 76 10.34 -6.23 -3.41
N ALA A 77 11.26 -6.81 -2.65
CA ALA A 77 11.18 -6.87 -1.20
C ALA A 77 12.58 -6.81 -0.58
N ASP A 78 12.77 -5.83 0.31
CA ASP A 78 13.96 -5.69 1.13
C ASP A 78 13.60 -5.23 2.57
N LYS A 79 14.61 -5.01 3.41
CA LYS A 79 14.45 -4.63 4.82
C LYS A 79 13.88 -3.22 5.04
N ASP A 80 13.97 -2.37 4.04
CA ASP A 80 13.62 -0.95 4.06
C ASP A 80 12.34 -0.68 3.23
N ARG A 81 12.02 -1.53 2.26
CA ARG A 81 10.92 -1.34 1.30
C ARG A 81 10.29 -2.64 0.78
N LEU A 82 8.96 -2.62 0.57
CA LEU A 82 8.21 -3.60 -0.20
C LEU A 82 7.51 -2.92 -1.37
N ASP A 83 7.57 -3.49 -2.57
CA ASP A 83 6.94 -2.95 -3.78
C ASP A 83 5.98 -3.96 -4.39
N PHE A 84 4.76 -3.50 -4.65
CA PHE A 84 3.66 -4.26 -5.20
C PHE A 84 3.18 -3.63 -6.49
N ARG A 85 2.75 -4.49 -7.42
CA ARG A 85 1.98 -4.07 -8.58
C ARG A 85 0.54 -4.49 -8.34
N VAL A 86 -0.37 -3.53 -8.35
CA VAL A 86 -1.78 -3.73 -8.01
C VAL A 86 -2.69 -3.26 -9.14
N PRO A 87 -3.92 -3.77 -9.26
CA PRO A 87 -4.92 -3.17 -10.14
C PRO A 87 -5.10 -1.68 -9.80
N ALA A 88 -5.17 -0.83 -10.82
CA ALA A 88 -5.36 0.61 -10.63
C ALA A 88 -6.78 0.97 -10.19
N SER A 89 -7.72 0.03 -10.21
CA SER A 89 -9.10 0.21 -9.76
C SER A 89 -9.48 -0.85 -8.74
N GLY A 90 -10.42 -0.48 -7.86
CA GLY A 90 -11.03 -1.40 -6.90
C GLY A 90 -10.43 -1.31 -5.50
N ARG A 91 -10.77 -2.31 -4.69
CA ARG A 91 -10.43 -2.38 -3.28
C ARG A 91 -9.19 -3.25 -3.06
N LEU A 92 -8.27 -2.78 -2.23
CA LEU A 92 -7.11 -3.52 -1.74
C LEU A 92 -7.14 -3.57 -0.23
N ILE A 93 -6.76 -4.71 0.35
CA ILE A 93 -6.67 -4.91 1.79
C ILE A 93 -5.20 -5.17 2.11
N LEU A 94 -4.58 -4.23 2.80
CA LEU A 94 -3.23 -4.33 3.32
C LEU A 94 -3.29 -4.78 4.78
N GLN A 95 -2.55 -5.80 5.16
CA GLN A 95 -2.40 -6.26 6.54
C GLN A 95 -0.92 -6.39 6.88
N TRP A 96 -0.52 -6.18 8.13
CA TRP A 96 0.88 -6.32 8.55
C TRP A 96 1.04 -6.94 9.94
N SER A 97 2.21 -7.52 10.19
CA SER A 97 2.58 -8.11 11.48
C SER A 97 2.96 -7.03 12.51
N GLU A 98 3.13 -7.45 13.78
CA GLU A 98 3.91 -6.65 14.76
C GLU A 98 5.35 -6.43 14.30
#